data_AF-A0A7C4RKB9-F1
#
_entry.id   AF-A0A7C4RKB9-F1
#
_cell.length_a   1.000
_cell.length_b   1.000
_cell.length_c   1.000
_cell.angle_alpha   90.00
_cell.angle_beta   90.00
_cell.angle_gamma   90.00
#
_symmetry.space_group_name_H-M   'P 1'
#
loop_
_entity.id
_entity.type
_entity.pdbx_description
1 polymer ?
#
loop_
_entity_poly.entity_id
_entity_poly.type
_entity_poly.pdbx_seq_one_letter_code
_entity_poly.pdbx_strand_id
1 'polypeptide(L)'
;MKKLRIISVAIALIAFISGVSLACDLRITPNSFEAKVGEVVSFRLERYLTHRSCILPIEETKIIVTRGKIVDPGTWKKGTPDVLEFKVQFNEAGDATVRVERNCPKVGLITVEAKGKVTTSEAGVPTPPQKETPPPTPEVKEAQNPENTLTSTNLILWYGFFGVGVGAFLLKLTSYRTPLLFLSAIILGFYLGGCPEPVGTPFYLISGGQTLFGTALILFTIPVVLTFIVGRAFCGWICPLGAVQELIHRKESPLRCYHGLPRSIDRPLKWLKFLVLIYFGYLSWVSSSNAFSKHEPFKTLFNLSGSSLSLWILALLLLLSIFISRPFCRYVCPLGAILKIAGKLSYFKIKLDESSCVECGLCTKEGVCPVGAIECRPDSKKPIIDNGECIACLECKYTCRKSAIKLFP
;
A
#
# COMPACT_ATOMS: atom_id res chain seq x y z
N MET A 1 -28.05 17.59 -17.17
CA MET A 1 -26.97 16.72 -17.71
C MET A 1 -25.83 16.40 -16.72
N LYS A 2 -25.29 17.35 -15.93
CA LYS A 2 -24.23 17.07 -14.92
C LYS A 2 -24.65 16.10 -13.80
N LYS A 3 -25.87 16.21 -13.26
CA LYS A 3 -26.40 15.32 -12.21
C LYS A 3 -26.60 13.87 -12.69
N LEU A 4 -26.99 13.69 -13.96
CA LEU A 4 -27.23 12.37 -14.54
C LEU A 4 -25.92 11.56 -14.68
N ARG A 5 -24.82 12.21 -15.10
CA ARG A 5 -23.48 11.58 -15.20
C ARG A 5 -22.87 11.23 -13.83
N ILE A 6 -23.19 12.00 -12.78
CA ILE A 6 -22.75 11.71 -11.40
C ILE A 6 -23.37 10.41 -10.88
N ILE A 7 -24.65 10.20 -11.20
CA ILE A 7 -25.40 9.00 -10.80
C ILE A 7 -24.89 7.78 -11.57
N SER A 8 -24.58 7.90 -12.86
CA SER A 8 -24.07 6.79 -13.68
C SER A 8 -22.73 6.23 -13.17
N VAL A 9 -21.79 7.12 -12.79
CA VAL A 9 -20.46 6.70 -12.29
C VAL A 9 -20.58 6.10 -10.88
N ALA A 10 -21.42 6.67 -10.02
CA ALA A 10 -21.67 6.14 -8.69
C ALA A 10 -22.36 4.76 -8.73
N ILE A 11 -23.35 4.58 -9.62
CA ILE A 11 -24.04 3.29 -9.81
C ILE A 11 -23.09 2.24 -10.38
N ALA A 12 -22.23 2.60 -11.35
CA ALA A 12 -21.21 1.69 -11.88
C ALA A 12 -20.20 1.23 -10.81
N LEU A 13 -19.81 2.13 -9.91
CA LEU A 13 -18.93 1.81 -8.77
C LEU A 13 -19.63 0.96 -7.70
N ILE A 14 -20.89 1.26 -7.36
CA ILE A 14 -21.67 0.52 -6.35
C ILE A 14 -21.99 -0.90 -6.84
N ALA A 15 -22.36 -1.06 -8.11
CA ALA A 15 -22.60 -2.37 -8.72
C ALA A 15 -21.34 -3.25 -8.81
N PHE A 16 -20.14 -2.65 -8.77
CA PHE A 16 -18.87 -3.36 -8.80
C PHE A 16 -18.39 -3.79 -7.39
N ILE A 17 -18.83 -3.10 -6.34
CA ILE A 17 -18.45 -3.37 -4.94
C ILE A 17 -19.21 -4.58 -4.35
N SER A 18 -20.39 -4.91 -4.88
CA SER A 18 -21.27 -5.98 -4.35
C SER A 18 -20.75 -7.42 -4.51
N GLY A 19 -19.51 -7.62 -4.99
CA GLY A 19 -19.00 -8.95 -5.36
C GLY A 19 -17.85 -9.54 -4.54
N VAL A 20 -17.34 -8.90 -3.48
CA VAL A 20 -16.07 -9.34 -2.85
C VAL A 20 -16.20 -9.61 -1.35
N SER A 21 -16.25 -10.89 -0.99
CA SER A 21 -16.17 -11.38 0.40
C SER A 21 -14.74 -11.87 0.71
N LEU A 22 -14.13 -11.37 1.79
CA LEU A 22 -12.80 -11.78 2.30
C LEU A 22 -12.88 -13.12 3.06
N ALA A 23 -12.01 -14.10 2.73
CA ALA A 23 -12.00 -15.47 3.28
C ALA A 23 -10.95 -15.69 4.36
N CYS A 24 -11.20 -16.59 5.33
CA CYS A 24 -10.18 -17.07 6.27
C CYS A 24 -9.03 -17.81 5.55
N ASP A 25 -7.78 -17.65 6.00
CA ASP A 25 -6.61 -18.37 5.46
C ASP A 25 -6.18 -19.50 6.42
N LEU A 26 -5.87 -20.67 5.85
CA LEU A 26 -5.46 -21.88 6.59
C LEU A 26 -4.10 -22.33 6.04
N ARG A 27 -3.19 -22.76 6.93
CA ARG A 27 -1.87 -23.29 6.54
C ARG A 27 -1.54 -24.55 7.32
N ILE A 28 -1.07 -25.59 6.63
CA ILE A 28 -0.62 -26.84 7.25
C ILE A 28 0.88 -27.02 7.07
N THR A 29 1.58 -27.42 8.14
CA THR A 29 3.01 -27.72 8.14
C THR A 29 3.24 -29.08 8.80
N PRO A 30 3.98 -30.01 8.18
CA PRO A 30 4.57 -29.90 6.84
C PRO A 30 3.50 -30.00 5.72
N ASN A 31 3.75 -29.35 4.58
CA ASN A 31 2.91 -29.44 3.39
C ASN A 31 3.20 -30.70 2.55
N SER A 32 4.35 -31.34 2.77
CA SER A 32 4.71 -32.65 2.24
C SER A 32 5.43 -33.50 3.27
N PHE A 33 5.20 -34.82 3.26
CA PHE A 33 5.81 -35.74 4.24
C PHE A 33 6.20 -37.09 3.63
N GLU A 34 7.19 -37.75 4.21
CA GLU A 34 7.49 -39.16 3.96
C GLU A 34 7.34 -39.90 5.29
N ALA A 35 6.64 -41.04 5.27
CA ALA A 35 6.36 -41.81 6.47
C ALA A 35 6.50 -43.31 6.20
N LYS A 36 6.76 -44.07 7.25
CA LYS A 36 6.67 -45.54 7.23
C LYS A 36 5.32 -45.99 7.76
N VAL A 37 4.88 -47.18 7.35
CA VAL A 37 3.70 -47.81 7.92
C VAL A 37 3.91 -47.97 9.44
N GLY A 38 2.97 -47.45 10.23
CA GLY A 38 3.03 -47.43 11.69
C GLY A 38 3.72 -46.20 12.30
N GLU A 39 4.35 -45.33 11.49
CA GLU A 39 5.00 -44.10 11.95
C GLU A 39 3.98 -43.00 12.27
N VAL A 40 4.24 -42.25 13.34
CA VAL A 40 3.41 -41.13 13.80
C VAL A 40 4.04 -39.83 13.34
N VAL A 41 3.33 -39.08 12.48
CA VAL A 41 3.78 -37.78 11.96
C VAL A 41 2.98 -36.66 12.63
N SER A 42 3.67 -35.62 13.09
CA SER A 42 3.06 -34.42 13.66
C SER A 42 2.77 -33.37 12.59
N PHE A 43 1.56 -32.84 12.60
CA PHE A 43 1.12 -31.74 11.73
C PHE A 43 0.73 -30.54 12.59
N ARG A 44 1.10 -29.35 12.11
CA ARG A 44 0.75 -28.05 12.67
C ARG A 44 -0.16 -27.33 11.69
N LEU A 45 -1.39 -27.04 12.14
CA LEU A 45 -2.39 -26.27 11.41
C LEU A 45 -2.46 -24.87 12.01
N GLU A 46 -2.29 -23.86 11.17
CA GLU A 46 -2.39 -22.45 11.54
C GLU A 46 -3.61 -21.83 10.87
N ARG A 47 -4.40 -21.09 11.64
CA ARG A 47 -5.54 -20.34 11.15
C ARG A 47 -5.28 -18.85 11.30
N TYR A 48 -5.31 -18.14 10.18
CA TYR A 48 -5.18 -16.68 10.13
C TYR A 48 -6.57 -16.06 9.96
N LEU A 49 -6.96 -15.25 10.94
CA LEU A 49 -8.19 -14.47 10.88
C LEU A 49 -8.01 -13.31 9.91
N THR A 50 -8.75 -13.32 8.81
CA THR A 50 -8.75 -12.24 7.80
C THR A 50 -9.89 -11.23 8.01
N HIS A 51 -10.72 -11.43 9.04
CA HIS A 51 -11.78 -10.50 9.46
C HIS A 51 -11.89 -10.41 10.99
N ARG A 52 -12.32 -9.25 11.50
CA ARG A 52 -12.31 -8.88 12.94
C ARG A 52 -13.26 -9.70 13.82
N SER A 53 -14.24 -10.40 13.26
CA SER A 53 -15.19 -11.25 14.00
C SER A 53 -15.57 -12.47 13.16
N CYS A 54 -15.03 -13.64 13.49
CA CYS A 54 -15.48 -14.91 12.93
C CYS A 54 -16.53 -15.51 13.87
N ILE A 55 -17.75 -15.69 13.36
CA ILE A 55 -18.88 -16.26 14.11
C ILE A 55 -18.72 -17.78 14.24
N LEU A 56 -17.94 -18.42 13.35
CA LEU A 56 -17.72 -19.85 13.38
C LEU A 56 -16.70 -20.24 14.47
N PRO A 57 -17.04 -21.18 15.37
CA PRO A 57 -16.11 -21.79 16.30
C PRO A 57 -14.87 -22.36 15.60
N ILE A 58 -13.74 -22.46 16.30
CA ILE A 58 -12.50 -23.00 15.72
C ILE A 58 -12.64 -24.51 15.50
N GLU A 59 -13.49 -25.14 16.31
CA GLU A 59 -13.79 -26.55 16.42
C GLU A 59 -14.55 -27.11 15.21
N GLU A 60 -15.13 -26.26 14.36
CA GLU A 60 -15.80 -26.69 13.12
C GLU A 60 -14.85 -27.00 11.95
N THR A 61 -13.54 -26.82 12.15
CA THR A 61 -12.53 -27.25 11.17
C THR A 61 -12.42 -28.78 11.17
N LYS A 62 -12.69 -29.42 10.03
CA LYS A 62 -12.60 -30.88 9.87
C LYS A 62 -11.24 -31.29 9.31
N ILE A 63 -10.66 -32.35 9.87
CA ILE A 63 -9.43 -32.96 9.37
C ILE A 63 -9.78 -34.34 8.81
N ILE A 64 -9.47 -34.56 7.54
CA ILE A 64 -9.70 -35.80 6.79
C ILE A 64 -8.33 -36.38 6.44
N VAL A 65 -8.08 -37.61 6.84
CA VAL A 65 -6.82 -38.31 6.58
C VAL A 65 -7.11 -39.51 5.70
N THR A 66 -6.32 -39.67 4.64
CA THR A 66 -6.33 -40.86 3.77
C THR A 66 -5.24 -41.83 4.24
N ARG A 67 -5.54 -43.13 4.33
CA ARG A 67 -4.59 -44.20 4.69
C ARG A 67 -3.96 -44.10 6.09
N GLY A 68 -4.59 -43.36 6.99
CA GLY A 68 -4.13 -43.17 8.37
C GLY A 68 -5.26 -42.83 9.33
N LYS A 69 -4.93 -42.81 10.62
CA LYS A 69 -5.84 -42.39 11.70
C LYS A 69 -5.20 -41.26 12.50
N ILE A 70 -6.03 -40.32 12.96
CA ILE A 70 -5.61 -39.28 13.90
C ILE A 70 -5.49 -39.95 15.28
N VAL A 71 -4.27 -39.99 15.82
CA VAL A 71 -3.97 -40.61 17.12
C VAL A 71 -4.05 -39.58 18.24
N ASP A 72 -3.71 -38.33 17.93
CA ASP A 72 -3.84 -37.20 18.84
C ASP A 72 -4.49 -36.03 18.10
N PRO A 73 -5.76 -35.69 18.40
CA PRO A 73 -6.46 -34.59 17.73
C PRO A 73 -5.93 -33.22 18.14
N GLY A 74 -5.13 -33.12 19.22
CA GLY A 74 -4.59 -31.87 19.71
C GLY A 74 -5.62 -30.94 20.35
N THR A 75 -5.15 -29.80 20.85
CA THR A 75 -5.98 -28.71 21.37
C THR A 75 -5.60 -27.39 20.73
N TRP A 76 -6.60 -26.61 20.32
CA TRP A 76 -6.39 -25.28 19.76
C TRP A 76 -5.80 -24.33 20.80
N LYS A 77 -4.68 -23.69 20.46
CA LYS A 77 -4.13 -22.54 21.18
C LYS A 77 -4.59 -21.27 20.47
N LYS A 78 -5.46 -20.50 21.13
CA LYS A 78 -5.97 -19.22 20.61
C LYS A 78 -4.85 -18.19 20.53
N GLY A 79 -4.70 -17.52 19.40
CA GLY A 79 -3.60 -16.58 19.16
C GLY A 79 -3.64 -15.93 17.78
N THR A 80 -2.54 -15.28 17.40
CA THR A 80 -2.34 -14.73 16.06
C THR A 80 -1.06 -15.33 15.45
N PRO A 81 -1.14 -16.46 14.73
CA PRO A 81 -2.34 -17.24 14.36
C PRO A 81 -2.88 -18.14 15.48
N ASP A 82 -4.10 -18.65 15.32
CA ASP A 82 -4.57 -19.79 16.12
C ASP A 82 -3.85 -21.05 15.63
N VAL A 83 -3.36 -21.87 16.57
CA VAL A 83 -2.53 -23.03 16.24
C VAL A 83 -3.16 -24.31 16.78
N LEU A 84 -3.20 -25.34 15.95
CA LEU A 84 -3.54 -26.72 16.31
C LEU A 84 -2.39 -27.65 15.94
N GLU A 85 -1.86 -28.38 16.90
CA GLU A 85 -0.87 -29.43 16.68
C GLU A 85 -1.56 -30.79 16.86
N PHE A 86 -1.61 -31.60 15.80
CA PHE A 86 -2.25 -32.91 15.80
C PHE A 86 -1.32 -33.97 15.21
N LYS A 87 -1.53 -35.24 15.57
CA LYS A 87 -0.67 -36.35 15.14
C LYS A 87 -1.47 -37.41 14.38
N VAL A 88 -0.88 -37.88 13.30
CA VAL A 88 -1.48 -38.87 12.39
C VAL A 88 -0.56 -40.08 12.29
N GLN A 89 -1.13 -41.28 12.40
CA GLN A 89 -0.45 -42.53 12.15
C GLN A 89 -0.95 -43.15 10.85
N PHE A 90 -0.04 -43.46 9.93
CA PHE A 90 -0.38 -44.07 8.64
C PHE A 90 -0.30 -45.59 8.73
N ASN A 91 -1.37 -46.27 8.30
CA ASN A 91 -1.52 -47.72 8.48
C ASN A 91 -1.40 -48.50 7.16
N GLU A 92 -1.44 -47.81 6.02
CA GLU A 92 -1.37 -48.42 4.69
C GLU A 92 -0.31 -47.70 3.84
N ALA A 93 0.44 -48.46 3.04
CA ALA A 93 1.46 -47.91 2.16
C ALA A 93 0.87 -47.26 0.90
N GLY A 94 1.61 -46.32 0.31
CA GLY A 94 1.27 -45.57 -0.91
C GLY A 94 1.03 -44.08 -0.66
N ASP A 95 0.40 -43.39 -1.62
CA ASP A 95 0.18 -41.96 -1.54
C ASP A 95 -0.91 -41.62 -0.52
N ALA A 96 -0.55 -40.83 0.48
CA ALA A 96 -1.42 -40.42 1.58
C ALA A 96 -1.61 -38.90 1.57
N THR A 97 -2.79 -38.45 2.00
CA THR A 97 -3.13 -37.04 2.09
C THR A 97 -3.77 -36.70 3.43
N VAL A 98 -3.42 -35.52 3.95
CA VAL A 98 -4.05 -34.92 5.13
C VAL A 98 -4.72 -33.65 4.64
N ARG A 99 -6.06 -33.68 4.57
CA ARG A 99 -6.90 -32.59 4.08
C ARG A 99 -7.63 -31.94 5.23
N VAL A 100 -7.59 -30.61 5.28
CA VAL A 100 -8.30 -29.80 6.26
C VAL A 100 -9.38 -29.01 5.55
N GLU A 101 -10.62 -29.10 6.03
CA GLU A 101 -11.77 -28.44 5.46
C GLU A 101 -12.47 -27.54 6.48
N ARG A 102 -12.88 -26.35 6.02
CA ARG A 102 -13.68 -25.43 6.82
C ARG A 102 -14.71 -24.74 5.93
N ASN A 103 -15.99 -24.90 6.24
CA ASN A 103 -17.07 -24.29 5.46
C ASN A 103 -17.39 -22.88 5.99
N CYS A 104 -17.07 -21.85 5.22
CA CYS A 104 -17.32 -20.45 5.59
C CYS A 104 -18.63 -19.94 4.97
N PRO A 105 -19.60 -19.41 5.74
CA PRO A 105 -20.85 -18.85 5.20
C PRO A 105 -20.67 -17.74 4.16
N LYS A 106 -19.53 -17.04 4.18
CA LYS A 106 -19.26 -15.91 3.27
C LYS A 106 -18.46 -16.27 2.02
N VAL A 107 -17.70 -17.37 2.05
CA VAL A 107 -16.74 -17.71 0.98
C VAL A 107 -16.86 -19.17 0.51
N GLY A 108 -17.65 -19.99 1.19
CA GLY A 108 -17.81 -21.41 0.89
C GLY A 108 -16.70 -22.27 1.51
N LEU A 109 -16.45 -23.43 0.92
CA LEU A 109 -15.54 -24.44 1.45
C LEU A 109 -14.07 -24.03 1.24
N ILE A 110 -13.34 -23.86 2.33
CA ILE A 110 -11.90 -23.60 2.35
C ILE A 110 -11.19 -24.93 2.61
N THR A 111 -10.22 -25.29 1.77
CA THR A 111 -9.52 -26.59 1.84
C THR A 111 -8.01 -26.42 1.72
N VAL A 112 -7.25 -27.11 2.58
CA VAL A 112 -5.78 -27.18 2.53
C VAL A 112 -5.36 -28.64 2.63
N GLU A 113 -4.36 -29.04 1.84
CA GLU A 113 -3.91 -30.44 1.77
C GLU A 113 -2.39 -30.53 1.97
N ALA A 114 -1.96 -31.50 2.78
CA ALA A 114 -0.59 -31.99 2.81
C ALA A 114 -0.52 -33.37 2.11
N LYS A 115 0.49 -33.58 1.26
CA LYS A 115 0.64 -34.81 0.47
C LYS A 115 1.93 -35.54 0.82
N GLY A 116 1.89 -36.84 0.98
CA GLY A 116 3.06 -37.61 1.35
C GLY A 116 3.03 -39.05 0.90
N LYS A 117 4.18 -39.72 0.98
CA LYS A 117 4.35 -41.11 0.54
C LYS A 117 4.62 -42.00 1.75
N VAL A 118 3.84 -43.08 1.88
CA VAL A 118 3.98 -44.06 2.95
C VAL A 118 4.64 -45.34 2.41
N THR A 119 5.76 -45.76 3.01
CA THR A 119 6.52 -46.95 2.58
C THR A 119 6.41 -48.10 3.59
N THR A 120 6.40 -49.35 3.10
CA THR A 120 6.41 -50.55 3.94
C THR A 120 7.81 -50.80 4.52
N SER A 121 7.87 -51.10 5.81
CA SER A 121 9.11 -51.49 6.48
C SER A 121 9.46 -52.95 6.15
N GLU A 122 10.43 -53.18 5.27
CA GLU A 122 11.22 -54.42 5.25
C GLU A 122 12.57 -54.18 5.92
N ALA A 123 12.95 -55.11 6.80
CA ALA A 123 14.14 -55.03 7.63
C ALA A 123 15.43 -55.37 6.84
N GLY A 124 16.45 -54.51 6.98
CA GLY A 124 17.84 -54.94 7.13
C GLY A 124 18.83 -54.73 5.97
N VAL A 125 19.51 -53.57 5.96
CA VAL A 125 20.97 -53.47 5.66
C VAL A 125 21.54 -52.34 6.53
N PRO A 126 22.58 -52.57 7.37
CA PRO A 126 23.23 -51.48 8.10
C PRO A 126 24.13 -50.67 7.15
N THR A 127 23.78 -49.40 6.95
CA THR A 127 24.61 -48.43 6.24
C THR A 127 25.49 -47.71 7.27
N PRO A 128 26.77 -47.39 7.00
CA PRO A 128 27.72 -46.91 8.02
C PRO A 128 27.30 -45.56 8.61
N PRO A 129 27.79 -45.19 9.82
CA PRO A 129 27.33 -43.98 10.51
C PRO A 129 27.73 -42.75 9.69
N GLN A 130 26.74 -42.12 9.05
CA GLN A 130 26.91 -40.79 8.49
C GLN A 130 26.94 -39.77 9.62
N LYS A 131 28.05 -39.06 9.70
CA LYS A 131 28.28 -37.87 10.54
C LYS A 131 27.03 -37.00 10.58
N GLU A 132 26.56 -36.75 11.79
CA GLU A 132 25.69 -35.62 12.10
C GLU A 132 26.34 -34.36 11.56
N THR A 133 25.84 -33.88 10.43
CA THR A 133 26.03 -32.48 10.05
C THR A 133 24.93 -31.75 10.81
N PRO A 134 25.25 -30.74 11.63
CA PRO A 134 24.22 -29.98 12.33
C PRO A 134 23.21 -29.49 11.28
N PRO A 135 21.90 -29.53 11.58
CA PRO A 135 20.90 -29.04 10.63
C PRO A 135 21.32 -27.65 10.17
N PRO A 136 21.25 -27.34 8.86
CA PRO A 136 21.46 -25.96 8.44
C PRO A 136 20.54 -25.11 9.30
N THR A 137 21.14 -24.17 10.02
CA THR A 137 20.41 -23.20 10.83
C THR A 137 19.24 -22.76 9.97
N PRO A 138 17.98 -22.98 10.38
CA PRO A 138 16.86 -22.65 9.52
C PRO A 138 17.07 -21.19 9.15
N GLU A 139 17.26 -20.94 7.85
CA GLU A 139 17.04 -19.61 7.31
C GLU A 139 15.67 -19.23 7.87
N VAL A 140 15.69 -18.27 8.79
CA VAL A 140 14.49 -17.59 9.23
C VAL A 140 13.99 -16.94 7.95
N LYS A 141 13.15 -17.66 7.20
CA LYS A 141 12.21 -17.07 6.27
C LYS A 141 11.30 -16.27 7.17
N GLU A 142 11.75 -15.04 7.39
CA GLU A 142 11.07 -13.96 8.05
C GLU A 142 9.61 -14.08 7.67
N ALA A 143 8.77 -14.29 8.68
CA ALA A 143 7.35 -14.49 8.53
C ALA A 143 6.85 -13.46 7.52
N GLN A 144 6.43 -13.93 6.34
CA GLN A 144 5.79 -13.08 5.35
C GLN A 144 4.55 -12.52 6.04
N ASN A 145 4.71 -11.29 6.51
CA ASN A 145 3.65 -10.38 6.92
C ASN A 145 2.51 -10.55 5.90
N PRO A 146 1.24 -10.71 6.31
CA PRO A 146 0.10 -10.78 5.40
C PRO A 146 -0.11 -9.40 4.74
N GLU A 147 0.88 -8.94 3.98
CA GLU A 147 0.76 -7.86 3.02
C GLU A 147 -0.11 -8.40 1.90
N ASN A 148 -1.42 -8.14 2.02
CA ASN A 148 -2.46 -8.28 1.01
C ASN A 148 -1.94 -8.87 -0.31
N THR A 149 -2.05 -10.19 -0.45
CA THR A 149 -1.75 -10.90 -1.70
C THR A 149 -2.42 -10.11 -2.82
N LEU A 150 -1.61 -9.59 -3.74
CA LEU A 150 -2.04 -8.62 -4.73
C LEU A 150 -2.90 -9.34 -5.79
N THR A 151 -4.17 -9.56 -5.46
CA THR A 151 -5.16 -10.22 -6.31
C THR A 151 -5.40 -9.38 -7.57
N SER A 152 -5.73 -10.01 -8.69
CA SER A 152 -6.09 -9.34 -9.95
C SER A 152 -7.12 -8.22 -9.76
N THR A 153 -8.08 -8.41 -8.86
CA THR A 153 -9.08 -7.41 -8.47
C THR A 153 -8.49 -6.12 -7.91
N ASN A 154 -7.44 -6.21 -7.06
CA ASN A 154 -6.81 -5.04 -6.45
C ASN A 154 -6.07 -4.19 -7.49
N LEU A 155 -5.46 -4.85 -8.48
CA LEU A 155 -4.82 -4.19 -9.62
C LEU A 155 -5.84 -3.48 -10.51
N ILE A 156 -6.98 -4.11 -10.80
CA ILE A 156 -8.06 -3.51 -11.60
C ILE A 156 -8.58 -2.24 -10.91
N LEU A 157 -8.82 -2.29 -9.60
CA LEU A 157 -9.25 -1.11 -8.84
C LEU A 157 -8.22 0.02 -8.91
N TRP A 158 -6.93 -0.30 -8.75
CA TRP A 158 -5.84 0.66 -8.84
C TRP A 158 -5.75 1.32 -10.21
N TYR A 159 -5.70 0.54 -11.28
CA TYR A 159 -5.59 1.07 -12.65
C TYR A 159 -6.87 1.78 -13.10
N GLY A 160 -8.04 1.32 -12.66
CA GLY A 160 -9.31 2.01 -12.88
C GLY A 160 -9.30 3.40 -12.27
N PHE A 161 -8.91 3.52 -10.99
CA PHE A 161 -8.75 4.83 -10.33
C PHE A 161 -7.72 5.71 -11.02
N PHE A 162 -6.60 5.12 -11.42
CA PHE A 162 -5.54 5.83 -12.12
C PHE A 162 -6.04 6.40 -13.45
N GLY A 163 -6.71 5.58 -14.28
CA GLY A 163 -7.29 6.00 -15.55
C GLY A 163 -8.34 7.11 -15.38
N VAL A 164 -9.24 6.98 -14.40
CA VAL A 164 -10.23 8.03 -14.08
C VAL A 164 -9.55 9.33 -13.65
N GLY A 165 -8.53 9.26 -12.79
CA GLY A 165 -7.80 10.44 -12.33
C GLY A 165 -7.05 11.16 -13.44
N VAL A 166 -6.35 10.41 -14.29
CA VAL A 166 -5.65 10.97 -15.46
C VAL A 166 -6.65 11.55 -16.46
N GLY A 167 -7.74 10.83 -16.76
CA GLY A 167 -8.80 11.29 -17.65
C GLY A 167 -9.45 12.58 -17.13
N ALA A 168 -9.75 12.66 -15.83
CA ALA A 168 -10.30 13.86 -15.20
C ALA A 168 -9.33 15.05 -15.29
N PHE A 169 -8.03 14.82 -15.11
CA PHE A 169 -7.00 15.85 -15.28
C PHE A 169 -6.94 16.36 -16.74
N LEU A 170 -6.84 15.44 -17.71
CA LEU A 170 -6.74 15.78 -19.14
C LEU A 170 -7.99 16.54 -19.63
N LEU A 171 -9.18 16.12 -19.18
CA LEU A 171 -10.44 16.79 -19.45
C LEU A 171 -10.67 18.05 -18.60
N LYS A 172 -9.70 18.44 -17.76
CA LYS A 172 -9.73 19.64 -16.91
C LYS A 172 -10.98 19.69 -16.01
N LEU A 173 -11.40 18.54 -15.50
CA LEU A 173 -12.60 18.34 -14.68
C LEU A 173 -12.32 18.59 -13.20
N THR A 174 -11.82 19.77 -12.84
CA THR A 174 -11.43 20.10 -11.45
C THR A 174 -12.56 20.04 -10.45
N SER A 175 -13.82 20.25 -10.86
CA SER A 175 -14.98 20.06 -9.97
C SER A 175 -15.09 18.62 -9.43
N TYR A 176 -14.50 17.63 -10.11
CA TYR A 176 -14.49 16.23 -9.68
C TYR A 176 -13.24 15.84 -8.89
N ARG A 177 -12.27 16.75 -8.72
CA ARG A 177 -11.01 16.46 -8.03
C ARG A 177 -11.22 16.07 -6.57
N THR A 178 -11.90 16.91 -5.79
CA THR A 178 -12.16 16.65 -4.36
C THR A 178 -12.94 15.35 -4.11
N PRO A 179 -14.06 15.06 -4.80
CA PRO A 179 -14.74 13.78 -4.61
C PRO A 179 -13.89 12.58 -5.05
N LEU A 180 -13.07 12.73 -6.10
CA LEU A 180 -12.14 11.68 -6.50
C LEU A 180 -11.07 11.42 -5.43
N LEU A 181 -10.51 12.48 -4.83
CA LEU A 181 -9.56 12.37 -3.72
C LEU A 181 -10.20 11.69 -2.50
N PHE A 182 -11.42 12.08 -2.13
CA PHE A 182 -12.16 11.45 -1.05
C PHE A 182 -12.38 9.95 -1.31
N LEU A 183 -12.81 9.60 -2.52
CA LEU A 183 -13.02 8.23 -2.92
C LEU A 183 -11.70 7.43 -2.97
N SER A 184 -10.59 8.06 -3.40
CA SER A 184 -9.27 7.45 -3.37
C SER A 184 -8.82 7.09 -1.95
N ALA A 185 -9.06 7.99 -0.97
CA ALA A 185 -8.73 7.73 0.43
C ALA A 185 -9.51 6.54 1.01
N ILE A 186 -10.78 6.40 0.64
CA ILE A 186 -11.63 5.30 1.09
C ILE A 186 -11.23 3.99 0.41
N ILE A 187 -11.15 3.99 -0.93
CA ILE A 187 -10.98 2.75 -1.72
C ILE A 187 -9.51 2.32 -1.75
N LEU A 188 -8.60 3.19 -2.20
CA LEU A 188 -7.17 2.85 -2.29
C LEU A 188 -6.48 2.87 -0.93
N GLY A 189 -6.97 3.70 -0.01
CA GLY A 189 -6.48 3.78 1.35
C GLY A 189 -7.08 2.70 2.25
N PHE A 190 -8.25 2.97 2.83
CA PHE A 190 -8.84 2.14 3.89
C PHE A 190 -9.31 0.75 3.41
N TYR A 191 -9.88 0.64 2.22
CA TYR A 191 -10.40 -0.65 1.72
C TYR A 191 -9.27 -1.58 1.25
N LEU A 192 -8.26 -1.05 0.55
CA LEU A 192 -7.09 -1.81 0.09
C LEU A 192 -5.94 -1.89 1.12
N GLY A 193 -6.08 -1.26 2.29
CA GLY A 193 -5.05 -1.21 3.33
C GLY A 193 -3.78 -0.46 2.91
N GLY A 194 -3.87 0.39 1.88
CA GLY A 194 -2.71 1.05 1.30
C GLY A 194 -1.78 0.13 0.50
N CYS A 195 -2.25 -1.04 0.07
CA CYS A 195 -1.49 -1.91 -0.83
C CYS A 195 -2.06 -1.82 -2.26
N PRO A 196 -1.20 -1.71 -3.29
CA PRO A 196 0.23 -1.43 -3.26
C PRO A 196 0.60 -0.05 -2.70
N GLU A 197 1.82 0.07 -2.15
CA GLU A 197 2.41 1.30 -1.62
C GLU A 197 3.46 1.91 -2.58
N PRO A 198 3.10 2.88 -3.44
CA PRO A 198 4.06 3.47 -4.37
C PRO A 198 5.24 4.17 -3.68
N VAL A 199 5.07 4.54 -2.41
CA VAL A 199 6.07 5.28 -1.63
C VAL A 199 7.20 4.35 -1.15
N GLY A 200 6.87 3.13 -0.77
CA GLY A 200 7.83 2.09 -0.37
C GLY A 200 8.53 1.40 -1.55
N THR A 201 7.94 1.42 -2.74
CA THR A 201 8.48 0.73 -3.93
C THR A 201 9.93 1.05 -4.29
N PRO A 202 10.42 2.30 -4.26
CA PRO A 202 11.82 2.59 -4.56
C PRO A 202 12.80 1.80 -3.68
N PHE A 203 12.45 1.59 -2.42
CA PHE A 203 13.31 0.88 -1.47
C PHE A 203 13.29 -0.64 -1.68
N TYR A 204 12.15 -1.20 -2.11
CA TYR A 204 12.09 -2.60 -2.56
C TYR A 204 12.96 -2.85 -3.80
N LEU A 205 13.03 -1.89 -4.73
CA LEU A 205 13.90 -2.00 -5.90
C LEU A 205 15.38 -1.93 -5.51
N ILE A 206 15.73 -1.08 -4.53
CA ILE A 206 17.10 -0.94 -4.03
C ILE A 206 17.54 -2.17 -3.22
N SER A 207 16.64 -2.81 -2.46
CA SER A 207 16.97 -3.94 -1.59
C SER A 207 17.16 -5.27 -2.32
N GLY A 208 16.89 -5.33 -3.64
CA GLY A 208 17.16 -6.53 -4.47
C GLY A 208 16.20 -7.72 -4.24
N GLY A 209 15.08 -7.53 -3.54
CA GLY A 209 14.13 -8.59 -3.20
C GLY A 209 13.35 -9.11 -4.41
N GLN A 210 13.54 -10.39 -4.77
CA GLN A 210 12.99 -11.02 -5.99
C GLN A 210 11.46 -11.21 -5.98
N THR A 211 10.81 -11.28 -4.81
CA THR A 211 9.43 -11.76 -4.68
C THR A 211 8.33 -10.75 -5.03
N LEU A 212 8.65 -9.46 -5.17
CA LEU A 212 7.69 -8.40 -5.51
C LEU A 212 8.06 -7.62 -6.78
N PHE A 213 9.11 -8.05 -7.48
CA PHE A 213 9.75 -7.27 -8.55
C PHE A 213 8.78 -6.94 -9.69
N GLY A 214 7.97 -7.91 -10.16
CA GLY A 214 7.07 -7.70 -11.29
C GLY A 214 5.99 -6.64 -11.02
N THR A 215 5.21 -6.82 -9.96
CA THR A 215 4.05 -5.95 -9.71
C THR A 215 4.45 -4.59 -9.14
N ALA A 216 5.46 -4.54 -8.25
CA ALA A 216 5.96 -3.28 -7.72
C ALA A 216 6.56 -2.40 -8.84
N LEU A 217 7.29 -2.99 -9.79
CA LEU A 217 7.89 -2.27 -10.90
C LEU A 217 6.83 -1.62 -11.79
N ILE A 218 5.74 -2.32 -12.13
CA ILE A 218 4.67 -1.74 -12.96
C ILE A 218 3.97 -0.58 -12.22
N LEU A 219 3.67 -0.76 -10.93
CA LEU A 219 2.95 0.21 -10.11
C LEU A 219 3.76 1.48 -9.80
N PHE A 220 5.08 1.40 -9.80
CA PHE A 220 5.97 2.55 -9.69
C PHE A 220 6.29 3.20 -11.04
N THR A 221 6.50 2.40 -12.08
CA THR A 221 6.87 2.90 -13.41
C THR A 221 5.76 3.74 -14.03
N ILE A 222 4.49 3.33 -13.87
CA ILE A 222 3.36 4.07 -14.47
C ILE A 222 3.25 5.51 -13.91
N PRO A 223 3.22 5.76 -12.59
CA PRO A 223 3.26 7.12 -12.05
C PRO A 223 4.49 7.93 -12.48
N VAL A 224 5.66 7.30 -12.57
CA VAL A 224 6.90 7.96 -12.99
C VAL A 224 6.81 8.39 -14.46
N VAL A 225 6.45 7.47 -15.36
CA VAL A 225 6.26 7.75 -16.80
C VAL A 225 5.20 8.83 -17.01
N LEU A 226 4.05 8.70 -16.33
CA LEU A 226 3.01 9.72 -16.37
C LEU A 226 3.54 11.08 -15.91
N THR A 227 4.44 11.11 -14.91
CA THR A 227 5.03 12.35 -14.42
C THR A 227 5.87 13.06 -15.46
N PHE A 228 6.56 12.33 -16.35
CA PHE A 228 7.23 12.92 -17.51
C PHE A 228 6.25 13.55 -18.53
N ILE A 229 5.00 13.09 -18.58
CA ILE A 229 4.00 13.64 -19.52
C ILE A 229 3.29 14.83 -18.87
N VAL A 230 2.59 14.61 -17.77
CA VAL A 230 1.64 15.58 -17.18
C VAL A 230 2.11 16.21 -15.86
N GLY A 231 3.37 15.98 -15.47
CA GLY A 231 3.87 16.35 -14.15
C GLY A 231 3.26 15.45 -13.06
N ARG A 232 3.36 15.87 -11.80
CA ARG A 232 3.00 15.04 -10.63
C ARG A 232 1.48 14.94 -10.38
N ALA A 233 0.69 14.75 -11.45
CA ALA A 233 -0.76 14.65 -11.41
C ALA A 233 -1.25 13.49 -10.51
N PHE A 234 -0.49 12.39 -10.44
CA PHE A 234 -0.79 11.29 -9.51
C PHE A 234 -0.95 11.78 -8.06
N CYS A 235 -0.02 12.59 -7.57
CA CYS A 235 -0.11 13.17 -6.24
C CYS A 235 -1.34 14.07 -6.09
N GLY A 236 -1.70 14.84 -7.13
CA GLY A 236 -2.79 15.82 -7.08
C GLY A 236 -4.20 15.25 -7.23
N TRP A 237 -4.36 14.07 -7.84
CA TRP A 237 -5.65 13.52 -8.25
C TRP A 237 -5.95 12.11 -7.73
N ILE A 238 -4.93 11.31 -7.40
CA ILE A 238 -5.10 9.87 -7.11
C ILE A 238 -4.57 9.48 -5.73
N CYS A 239 -3.50 10.12 -5.25
CA CYS A 239 -2.82 9.70 -4.03
C CYS A 239 -3.73 9.79 -2.77
N PRO A 240 -4.00 8.67 -2.07
CA PRO A 240 -4.94 8.64 -0.95
C PRO A 240 -4.38 9.33 0.31
N LEU A 241 -3.07 9.24 0.58
CA LEU A 241 -2.46 9.96 1.71
C LEU A 241 -2.50 11.47 1.50
N GLY A 242 -2.19 11.92 0.27
CA GLY A 242 -2.33 13.33 -0.10
C GLY A 242 -3.77 13.82 0.03
N ALA A 243 -4.75 12.97 -0.29
CA ALA A 243 -6.16 13.26 -0.09
C ALA A 243 -6.50 13.45 1.39
N VAL A 244 -6.10 12.53 2.27
CA VAL A 244 -6.37 12.65 3.72
C VAL A 244 -5.79 13.95 4.29
N GLN A 245 -4.53 14.27 3.96
CA GLN A 245 -3.90 15.50 4.45
C GLN A 245 -4.56 16.77 3.92
N GLU A 246 -5.02 16.76 2.66
CA GLU A 246 -5.73 17.90 2.08
C GLU A 246 -7.15 18.07 2.63
N LEU A 247 -7.83 16.96 2.96
CA LEU A 247 -9.16 16.98 3.58
C LEU A 247 -9.12 17.44 5.05
N ILE A 248 -8.04 17.13 5.77
CA ILE A 248 -7.81 17.60 7.16
C ILE A 248 -7.47 19.09 7.19
N HIS A 249 -6.80 19.59 6.16
CA HIS A 249 -6.35 20.97 6.11
C HIS A 249 -7.53 21.94 6.14
N ARG A 250 -7.54 22.84 7.14
CA ARG A 250 -8.56 23.88 7.25
C ARG A 250 -8.22 25.03 6.29
N LYS A 251 -9.01 25.18 5.23
CA LYS A 251 -8.90 26.31 4.28
C LYS A 251 -9.08 27.68 4.95
N GLU A 252 -9.80 27.73 6.07
CA GLU A 252 -9.99 28.91 6.90
C GLU A 252 -9.39 28.64 8.28
N SER A 253 -8.12 28.98 8.47
CA SER A 253 -7.51 28.89 9.80
C SER A 253 -8.02 30.04 10.68
N PRO A 254 -8.34 29.81 11.97
CA PRO A 254 -8.75 30.87 12.91
C PRO A 254 -7.65 31.92 13.14
N LEU A 255 -6.41 31.62 12.73
CA LEU A 255 -5.31 32.57 12.69
C LEU A 255 -5.50 33.50 11.50
N ARG A 256 -6.02 34.71 11.75
CA ARG A 256 -6.31 35.80 10.78
C ARG A 256 -5.14 36.18 9.85
N CYS A 257 -3.93 35.68 10.09
CA CYS A 257 -2.70 36.02 9.36
C CYS A 257 -1.93 34.82 8.79
N TYR A 258 -2.49 33.61 8.74
CA TYR A 258 -1.74 32.45 8.26
C TYR A 258 -1.68 32.38 6.71
N HIS A 259 -0.53 32.72 6.14
CA HIS A 259 -0.23 32.65 4.70
C HIS A 259 0.63 31.42 4.31
N GLY A 260 0.58 30.34 5.11
CA GLY A 260 1.51 29.23 5.00
C GLY A 260 2.84 29.49 5.73
N LEU A 261 3.82 28.59 5.58
CA LEU A 261 5.15 28.75 6.17
C LEU A 261 5.95 29.88 5.49
N PRO A 262 6.74 30.65 6.25
CA PRO A 262 7.64 31.63 5.66
C PRO A 262 8.68 30.94 4.75
N ARG A 263 9.04 31.61 3.65
CA ARG A 263 9.93 31.05 2.61
C ARG A 263 11.26 30.54 3.15
N SER A 264 11.80 31.22 4.16
CA SER A 264 13.07 30.88 4.80
C SER A 264 13.05 29.51 5.48
N ILE A 265 11.88 29.05 5.93
CA ILE A 265 11.72 27.73 6.55
C ILE A 265 11.23 26.72 5.51
N ASP A 266 10.29 27.10 4.65
CA ASP A 266 9.72 26.20 3.65
C ASP A 266 10.74 25.64 2.65
N ARG A 267 11.62 26.51 2.11
CA ARG A 267 12.63 26.10 1.13
C ARG A 267 13.61 25.06 1.64
N PRO A 268 14.29 25.24 2.79
CA PRO A 268 15.19 24.20 3.31
C PRO A 268 14.42 22.94 3.72
N LEU A 269 13.22 23.07 4.27
CA LEU A 269 12.45 21.91 4.71
C LEU A 269 12.01 21.02 3.54
N LYS A 270 11.80 21.58 2.34
CA LYS A 270 11.56 20.81 1.11
C LYS A 270 12.73 19.91 0.70
N TRP A 271 13.94 20.14 1.20
CA TRP A 271 15.09 19.24 0.95
C TRP A 271 15.08 17.99 1.84
N LEU A 272 14.33 18.00 2.94
CA LEU A 272 14.27 16.88 3.87
C LEU A 272 13.85 15.56 3.19
N LYS A 273 12.95 15.58 2.21
CA LYS A 273 12.54 14.38 1.46
C LYS A 273 13.67 13.72 0.68
N PHE A 274 14.67 14.49 0.25
CA PHE A 274 15.86 13.93 -0.39
C PHE A 274 16.76 13.26 0.64
N LEU A 275 16.90 13.85 1.83
CA LEU A 275 17.62 13.23 2.94
C LEU A 275 16.93 11.92 3.37
N VAL A 276 15.60 11.91 3.48
CA VAL A 276 14.81 10.69 3.76
C VAL A 276 15.03 9.64 2.67
N LEU A 277 14.98 10.02 1.39
CA LEU A 277 15.23 9.11 0.28
C LEU A 277 16.64 8.49 0.34
N ILE A 278 17.68 9.30 0.56
CA ILE A 278 19.07 8.85 0.63
C ILE A 278 19.30 7.97 1.86
N TYR A 279 18.81 8.39 3.03
CA TYR A 279 19.00 7.68 4.29
C TYR A 279 18.33 6.31 4.27
N PHE A 280 17.04 6.23 3.93
CA PHE A 280 16.34 4.94 3.85
C PHE A 280 16.76 4.12 2.64
N GLY A 281 17.22 4.75 1.56
CA GLY A 281 17.83 4.06 0.42
C GLY A 281 19.11 3.35 0.82
N TYR A 282 20.01 4.04 1.53
CA TYR A 282 21.23 3.47 2.08
C TYR A 282 20.94 2.33 3.07
N LEU A 283 20.04 2.56 4.03
CA LEU A 283 19.66 1.50 4.98
C LEU A 283 19.10 0.27 4.27
N SER A 284 18.20 0.45 3.30
CA SER A 284 17.57 -0.65 2.58
C SER A 284 18.57 -1.42 1.70
N TRP A 285 19.59 -0.73 1.19
CA TRP A 285 20.69 -1.35 0.46
C TRP A 285 21.55 -2.21 1.40
N VAL A 286 21.95 -1.67 2.55
CA VAL A 286 22.81 -2.38 3.52
C VAL A 286 22.07 -3.54 4.18
N SER A 287 20.81 -3.36 4.56
CA SER A 287 20.02 -4.38 5.26
C SER A 287 19.39 -5.41 4.33
N SER A 288 19.50 -5.23 3.00
CA SER A 288 18.84 -6.05 1.97
C SER A 288 17.34 -6.27 2.26
N SER A 289 16.71 -5.30 2.94
CA SER A 289 15.32 -5.32 3.38
C SER A 289 14.75 -3.91 3.30
N ASN A 290 13.44 -3.77 3.15
CA ASN A 290 12.82 -2.44 3.05
C ASN A 290 12.70 -1.76 4.42
N ALA A 291 13.75 -1.03 4.82
CA ALA A 291 13.82 -0.32 6.09
C ALA A 291 12.76 0.79 6.23
N PHE A 292 12.28 1.35 5.11
CA PHE A 292 11.26 2.41 5.12
C PHE A 292 9.88 1.88 5.51
N SER A 293 9.52 0.68 5.04
CA SER A 293 8.18 0.10 5.23
C SER A 293 7.81 -0.04 6.71
N LYS A 294 8.79 -0.33 7.58
CA LYS A 294 8.60 -0.44 9.04
C LYS A 294 8.18 0.89 9.69
N HIS A 295 8.61 2.02 9.13
CA HIS A 295 8.39 3.35 9.68
C HIS A 295 7.47 4.20 8.79
N GLU A 296 6.75 3.56 7.87
CA GLU A 296 5.94 4.25 6.88
C GLU A 296 4.60 4.74 7.47
N PRO A 297 4.35 6.07 7.47
CA PRO A 297 3.10 6.63 7.99
C PRO A 297 1.89 6.29 7.11
N PHE A 298 2.10 5.92 5.84
CA PHE A 298 1.04 5.53 4.90
C PHE A 298 0.36 4.24 5.33
N LYS A 299 1.13 3.16 5.51
CA LYS A 299 0.63 1.87 6.03
C LYS A 299 0.02 2.03 7.41
N THR A 300 0.68 2.80 8.28
CA THR A 300 0.20 3.04 9.65
C THR A 300 -1.18 3.70 9.67
N LEU A 301 -1.43 4.65 8.75
CA LEU A 301 -2.72 5.34 8.65
C LEU A 301 -3.84 4.42 8.17
N PHE A 302 -3.61 3.67 7.09
CA PHE A 302 -4.68 2.91 6.43
C PHE A 302 -4.92 1.54 7.04
N ASN A 303 -3.91 0.91 7.64
CA ASN A 303 -4.08 -0.32 8.40
C ASN A 303 -4.45 -0.08 9.87
N LEU A 304 -4.37 1.17 10.34
CA LEU A 304 -4.57 1.56 11.74
C LEU A 304 -3.73 0.73 12.72
N SER A 305 -2.56 0.28 12.25
CA SER A 305 -1.64 -0.59 12.95
C SER A 305 -0.21 -0.22 12.58
N GLY A 306 0.70 -0.24 13.56
CA GLY A 306 2.08 0.14 13.36
C GLY A 306 2.85 0.17 14.67
N SER A 307 4.16 0.37 14.56
CA SER A 307 5.02 0.59 15.73
C SER A 307 4.62 1.86 16.49
N SER A 308 4.95 1.94 17.79
CA SER A 308 4.71 3.15 18.59
C SER A 308 5.32 4.39 17.93
N LEU A 309 6.52 4.25 17.35
CA LEU A 309 7.20 5.34 16.65
C LEU A 309 6.41 5.80 15.40
N SER A 310 5.92 4.88 14.57
CA SER A 310 5.18 5.24 13.35
C SER A 310 3.83 5.89 13.64
N LEU A 311 3.18 5.50 14.74
CA LEU A 311 1.96 6.16 15.24
C LEU A 311 2.23 7.60 15.68
N TRP A 312 3.32 7.86 16.41
CA TRP A 312 3.71 9.22 16.79
C TRP A 312 4.05 10.09 15.56
N ILE A 313 4.80 9.55 14.61
CA ILE A 313 5.10 10.25 13.34
C ILE A 313 3.82 10.56 12.58
N LEU A 314 2.90 9.60 12.48
CA LEU A 314 1.61 9.80 11.83
C LEU A 314 0.79 10.88 12.54
N ALA A 315 0.66 10.81 13.87
CA ALA A 315 -0.08 11.79 14.66
C ALA A 315 0.49 13.21 14.45
N LEU A 316 1.81 13.35 14.46
CA LEU A 316 2.49 14.62 14.17
C LEU A 316 2.18 15.11 12.75
N LEU A 317 2.26 14.24 11.74
CA LEU A 317 1.96 14.61 10.35
C LEU A 317 0.49 15.02 10.16
N LEU A 318 -0.46 14.34 10.81
CA LEU A 318 -1.88 14.70 10.75
C LEU A 318 -2.15 16.01 11.48
N LEU A 319 -1.52 16.24 12.64
CA LEU A 319 -1.61 17.51 13.36
C LEU A 319 -1.05 18.67 12.52
N LEU A 320 0.13 18.48 11.91
CA LEU A 320 0.71 19.44 10.98
C LEU A 320 -0.19 19.67 9.75
N SER A 321 -0.93 18.66 9.31
CA SER A 321 -1.83 18.77 8.16
C SER A 321 -2.98 19.77 8.38
N ILE A 322 -3.34 20.05 9.64
CA ILE A 322 -4.33 21.08 9.98
C ILE A 322 -3.83 22.46 9.54
N PHE A 323 -2.55 22.75 9.75
CA PHE A 323 -1.94 24.05 9.48
C PHE A 323 -1.27 24.10 8.11
N ILE A 324 -0.55 23.08 7.71
CA ILE A 324 0.19 23.01 6.45
C ILE A 324 -0.55 22.04 5.55
N SER A 325 -0.85 22.42 4.30
CA SER A 325 -1.44 21.47 3.38
C SER A 325 -0.40 20.42 2.98
N ARG A 326 -0.78 19.13 3.05
CA ARG A 326 0.03 17.98 2.60
C ARG A 326 1.51 17.99 3.08
N PRO A 327 1.78 18.10 4.40
CA PRO A 327 3.15 18.24 4.93
C PRO A 327 4.04 17.04 4.60
N PHE A 328 3.46 15.83 4.53
CA PHE A 328 4.22 14.64 4.12
C PHE A 328 4.69 14.75 2.68
N CYS A 329 3.79 15.08 1.74
CA CYS A 329 4.14 15.24 0.33
C CYS A 329 5.12 16.41 0.08
N ARG A 330 5.04 17.47 0.91
CA ARG A 330 5.88 18.66 0.79
C ARG A 330 7.31 18.42 1.30
N TYR A 331 7.46 17.75 2.45
CA TYR A 331 8.74 17.70 3.17
C TYR A 331 9.34 16.30 3.36
N VAL A 332 8.57 15.22 3.39
CA VAL A 332 9.06 13.90 3.85
C VAL A 332 9.02 12.84 2.76
N CYS A 333 8.07 12.92 1.83
CA CYS A 333 7.75 11.83 0.89
C CYS A 333 8.93 11.51 -0.06
N PRO A 334 9.55 10.31 0.05
CA PRO A 334 10.68 9.92 -0.79
C PRO A 334 10.28 9.75 -2.26
N LEU A 335 9.10 9.20 -2.53
CA LEU A 335 8.52 9.18 -3.87
C LEU A 335 8.34 10.60 -4.43
N GLY A 336 7.91 11.54 -3.59
CA GLY A 336 7.81 12.95 -3.96
C GLY A 336 9.15 13.58 -4.35
N ALA A 337 10.26 13.10 -3.80
CA ALA A 337 11.61 13.53 -4.17
C ALA A 337 11.97 13.05 -5.60
N ILE A 338 11.73 11.77 -5.89
CA ILE A 338 11.93 11.18 -7.23
C ILE A 338 11.06 11.89 -8.26
N LEU A 339 9.76 12.01 -7.96
CA LEU A 339 8.80 12.65 -8.87
C LEU A 339 9.05 14.15 -9.04
N LYS A 340 9.72 14.82 -8.09
CA LYS A 340 10.17 16.21 -8.29
C LYS A 340 11.19 16.32 -9.40
N ILE A 341 12.15 15.40 -9.46
CA ILE A 341 13.17 15.37 -10.52
C ILE A 341 12.49 15.11 -11.87
N ALA A 342 11.64 14.09 -11.95
CA ALA A 342 10.89 13.78 -13.17
C ALA A 342 9.97 14.94 -13.60
N GLY A 343 9.28 15.58 -12.64
CA GLY A 343 8.36 16.68 -12.90
C GLY A 343 9.02 17.95 -13.44
N LYS A 344 10.32 18.18 -13.18
CA LYS A 344 11.05 19.29 -13.83
C LYS A 344 11.15 19.11 -15.36
N LEU A 345 11.21 17.86 -15.80
CA LEU A 345 11.30 17.45 -17.20
C LEU A 345 9.92 17.17 -17.83
N SER A 346 8.82 17.43 -17.11
CA SER A 346 7.49 17.11 -17.63
C SER A 346 7.18 17.87 -18.92
N TYR A 347 6.45 17.25 -19.86
CA TYR A 347 6.03 17.92 -21.09
C TYR A 347 4.99 19.02 -20.77
N PHE A 348 3.86 18.64 -20.17
CA PHE A 348 2.87 19.62 -19.74
C PHE A 348 3.32 20.32 -18.45
N LYS A 349 3.39 21.66 -18.49
CA LYS A 349 3.79 22.52 -17.37
C LYS A 349 2.80 23.63 -17.13
N ILE A 350 2.69 24.03 -15.87
CA ILE A 350 1.97 25.25 -15.50
C ILE A 350 2.92 26.43 -15.74
N LYS A 351 2.50 27.36 -16.60
CA LYS A 351 3.22 28.61 -16.87
C LYS A 351 2.33 29.81 -16.56
N LEU A 352 2.98 30.90 -16.20
CA LEU A 352 2.34 32.20 -16.00
C LEU A 352 2.40 32.99 -17.29
N ASP A 353 1.25 33.50 -17.72
CA ASP A 353 1.14 34.53 -18.74
C ASP A 353 1.35 35.89 -18.07
N GLU A 354 2.52 36.48 -18.31
CA GLU A 354 2.94 37.71 -17.65
C GLU A 354 2.06 38.91 -18.02
N SER A 355 1.56 38.95 -19.27
CA SER A 355 0.73 40.04 -19.78
C SER A 355 -0.62 40.17 -19.07
N SER A 356 -1.14 39.04 -18.61
CA SER A 356 -2.46 38.94 -17.97
C SER A 356 -2.39 38.97 -16.45
N CYS A 357 -1.18 38.85 -15.87
CA CYS A 357 -1.00 38.77 -14.42
C CYS A 357 -1.05 40.17 -13.77
N VAL A 358 -1.85 40.31 -12.72
CA VAL A 358 -1.97 41.56 -11.93
C VAL A 358 -1.31 41.46 -10.55
N GLU A 359 -0.38 40.50 -10.38
CA GLU A 359 0.40 40.30 -9.15
C GLU A 359 -0.41 40.22 -7.84
N CYS A 360 -1.63 39.67 -7.89
CA CYS A 360 -2.52 39.64 -6.72
C CYS A 360 -2.11 38.64 -5.61
N GLY A 361 -1.17 37.73 -5.88
CA GLY A 361 -0.68 36.73 -4.92
C GLY A 361 -1.69 35.63 -4.53
N LEU A 362 -2.92 35.63 -5.06
CA LEU A 362 -3.93 34.64 -4.66
C LEU A 362 -3.53 33.19 -4.96
N CYS A 363 -2.76 32.96 -6.02
CA CYS A 363 -2.29 31.63 -6.41
C CYS A 363 -1.25 31.03 -5.45
N THR A 364 -0.60 31.85 -4.62
CA THR A 364 0.41 31.41 -3.66
C THR A 364 -0.16 31.11 -2.28
N LYS A 365 -1.46 31.37 -2.06
CA LYS A 365 -2.11 31.12 -0.77
C LYS A 365 -2.12 29.62 -0.45
N GLU A 366 -1.91 29.29 0.82
CA GLU A 366 -2.05 27.92 1.33
C GLU A 366 -3.48 27.41 1.03
N GLY A 367 -3.61 26.15 0.63
CA GLY A 367 -4.86 25.56 0.14
C GLY A 367 -5.17 25.82 -1.35
N VAL A 368 -4.69 26.92 -1.95
CA VAL A 368 -4.72 27.12 -3.42
C VAL A 368 -3.51 26.44 -4.07
N CYS A 369 -2.32 26.62 -3.49
CA CYS A 369 -1.15 25.83 -3.83
C CYS A 369 -0.81 24.90 -2.65
N PRO A 370 -1.37 23.68 -2.59
CA PRO A 370 -1.31 22.83 -1.40
C PRO A 370 0.09 22.25 -1.11
N VAL A 371 1.09 22.55 -1.94
CA VAL A 371 2.47 22.08 -1.79
C VAL A 371 3.48 23.22 -1.83
N GLY A 372 3.00 24.47 -1.89
CA GLY A 372 3.88 25.65 -1.97
C GLY A 372 4.78 25.66 -3.20
N ALA A 373 4.31 25.18 -4.35
CA ALA A 373 5.05 25.21 -5.61
C ALA A 373 5.07 26.60 -6.27
N ILE A 374 4.22 27.53 -5.82
CA ILE A 374 4.16 28.91 -6.33
C ILE A 374 4.58 29.88 -5.23
N GLU A 375 5.61 30.67 -5.51
CA GLU A 375 6.15 31.69 -4.59
C GLU A 375 6.17 33.05 -5.29
N CYS A 376 5.89 34.16 -4.61
CA CYS A 376 6.15 35.47 -5.23
C CYS A 376 7.65 35.80 -5.24
N ARG A 377 8.07 36.68 -6.14
CA ARG A 377 9.41 37.27 -6.09
C ARG A 377 9.63 38.06 -4.77
N PRO A 378 10.90 38.32 -4.39
CA PRO A 378 11.20 39.24 -3.29
C PRO A 378 10.87 40.69 -3.69
N ASP A 379 11.22 41.07 -4.92
CA ASP A 379 11.16 42.46 -5.41
C ASP A 379 9.79 42.83 -6.00
N SER A 380 8.93 41.84 -6.27
CA SER A 380 7.57 42.05 -6.74
C SER A 380 6.62 40.93 -6.29
N LYS A 381 5.31 41.14 -6.38
CA LYS A 381 4.32 40.10 -6.06
C LYS A 381 4.13 39.11 -7.22
N LYS A 382 4.98 39.17 -8.25
CA LYS A 382 4.97 38.27 -9.40
C LYS A 382 5.22 36.81 -8.98
N PRO A 383 4.33 35.87 -9.32
CA PRO A 383 4.49 34.46 -8.95
C PRO A 383 5.54 33.74 -9.82
N ILE A 384 6.35 32.91 -9.19
CA ILE A 384 7.30 31.95 -9.77
C ILE A 384 6.78 30.55 -9.47
N ILE A 385 6.77 29.68 -10.48
CA ILE A 385 6.21 28.33 -10.39
C ILE A 385 7.33 27.29 -10.50
N ASP A 386 7.55 26.51 -9.44
CA ASP A 386 8.39 25.31 -9.48
C ASP A 386 7.57 24.11 -9.98
N ASN A 387 7.72 23.78 -11.26
CA ASN A 387 7.00 22.64 -11.86
C ASN A 387 7.45 21.28 -11.30
N GLY A 388 8.64 21.16 -10.70
CA GLY A 388 9.04 19.94 -9.99
C GLY A 388 8.27 19.75 -8.68
N GLU A 389 7.94 20.83 -7.98
CA GLU A 389 7.09 20.76 -6.78
C GLU A 389 5.59 20.67 -7.10
N CYS A 390 5.18 21.21 -8.25
CA CYS A 390 3.78 21.27 -8.67
C CYS A 390 3.15 19.86 -8.80
N ILE A 391 2.05 19.64 -8.09
CA ILE A 391 1.24 18.40 -8.17
C ILE A 391 0.15 18.43 -9.24
N ALA A 392 0.18 19.43 -10.14
CA ALA A 392 -0.79 19.60 -11.23
C ALA A 392 -2.27 19.53 -10.77
N CYS A 393 -2.58 20.06 -9.57
CA CYS A 393 -3.95 20.08 -9.03
C CYS A 393 -4.89 21.05 -9.76
N LEU A 394 -4.34 21.99 -10.52
CA LEU A 394 -5.03 23.04 -11.28
C LEU A 394 -5.82 24.07 -10.45
N GLU A 395 -5.86 24.00 -9.13
CA GLU A 395 -6.63 24.93 -8.28
C GLU A 395 -6.27 26.40 -8.56
N CYS A 396 -4.97 26.71 -8.62
CA CYS A 396 -4.47 28.06 -8.94
C CYS A 396 -4.99 28.63 -10.27
N LYS A 397 -5.23 27.77 -11.28
CA LYS A 397 -5.81 28.19 -12.56
C LYS A 397 -7.25 28.66 -12.40
N TYR A 398 -8.06 27.99 -11.58
CA TYR A 398 -9.46 28.36 -11.35
C TYR A 398 -9.63 29.52 -10.37
N THR A 399 -8.70 29.67 -9.41
CA THR A 399 -8.67 30.83 -8.52
C THR A 399 -8.26 32.12 -9.23
N CYS A 400 -7.50 32.03 -10.32
CA CYS A 400 -7.01 33.19 -11.07
C CYS A 400 -8.14 33.89 -11.85
N ARG A 401 -8.64 35.03 -11.33
CA ARG A 401 -9.68 35.84 -12.00
C ARG A 401 -9.31 36.39 -13.38
N LYS A 402 -8.01 36.49 -13.68
CA LYS A 402 -7.48 36.99 -14.96
C LYS A 402 -7.02 35.87 -15.90
N SER A 403 -7.22 34.60 -15.52
CA SER A 403 -6.82 33.44 -16.33
C SER A 403 -5.34 33.47 -16.78
N ALA A 404 -4.47 34.10 -15.99
CA ALA A 404 -3.05 34.25 -16.28
C ALA A 404 -2.28 32.93 -16.10
N ILE A 405 -2.82 31.95 -15.38
CA ILE A 405 -2.18 30.64 -15.17
C ILE A 405 -2.71 29.66 -16.22
N LYS A 406 -1.81 29.14 -17.07
CA LYS A 406 -2.17 28.25 -18.18
C LYS A 406 -1.35 26.95 -18.11
N LEU A 407 -1.95 25.88 -18.62
CA LEU A 407 -1.27 24.59 -18.83
C LEU A 407 -0.78 24.59 -20.28
N PHE A 408 0.54 24.62 -20.45
CA PHE A 408 1.18 24.56 -21.76
C PHE A 408 1.84 23.19 -21.96
N PRO A 409 1.92 22.69 -23.20
CA PRO A 409 2.93 21.70 -23.55
C PRO A 409 4.36 22.27 -23.48
#